data_AF-A8PB84-F1
#
_entry.id   AF-A8PB84-F1
#
_cell.length_a   1.000
_cell.length_b   1.000
_cell.length_c   1.000
_cell.angle_alpha   90.00
_cell.angle_beta   90.00
_cell.angle_gamma   90.00
#
_symmetry.space_group_name_H-M   'P 1'
#
loop_
_entity.id
_entity.type
_entity.pdbx_description
1 polymer ?
#
loop_
_entity_poly.entity_id
_entity_poly.type
_entity_poly.pdbx_seq_one_letter_code
_entity_poly.pdbx_strand_id
1 'polypeptide(L)'
;MDAHSSDDSLSAVVNSSRSRTKSCKTCKQVPVPAWSSRVNCINCREKNRKKQQLVKARKELRFMQALAGVSSDAYSRSSDTEDGSATPTGRTTPTPKSISAPVRPKENRDPRRFSLDARLRAVQKQRAMDAAPVQKRPPKRLKELEGDERQVALKMMKARIREVVDQRSYLAQSPGLPTFQGTEFQNASALYRALNQAVIDANSSSSLLRFRGYHSIIKTNDCDHLSRLDMVIRDIRGLTGVRFQREQQIPTTSTTTKSIKSFLCTCKGFKSTVSQTALAPPKKTSNLLKWARGVRKEQTSSEKVRIECHGVVSVIVESDNSHPCGIPGQRIIVSIEHTTPTQRLR
;
A
#
# COMPACT_ATOMS: atom_id res chain seq x y z
N MET A 1 -18.49 -26.90 -79.83
CA MET A 1 -18.01 -25.57 -79.37
C MET A 1 -18.51 -25.35 -77.94
N ASP A 2 -17.97 -26.17 -77.06
CA ASP A 2 -17.24 -25.81 -75.83
C ASP A 2 -17.74 -24.60 -75.03
N ALA A 3 -18.46 -24.90 -73.96
CA ALA A 3 -18.60 -24.02 -72.80
C ALA A 3 -17.99 -24.73 -71.58
N HIS A 4 -16.83 -24.22 -71.16
CA HIS A 4 -16.04 -24.72 -70.05
C HIS A 4 -16.76 -24.59 -68.70
N SER A 5 -16.78 -25.71 -67.96
CA SER A 5 -17.10 -25.79 -66.53
C SER A 5 -15.81 -25.51 -65.74
N SER A 6 -15.82 -24.47 -64.90
CA SER A 6 -14.75 -24.19 -63.93
C SER A 6 -15.25 -24.45 -62.51
N ASP A 7 -14.91 -25.64 -62.02
CA ASP A 7 -14.95 -26.04 -60.61
C ASP A 7 -13.86 -25.32 -59.82
N ASP A 8 -14.26 -24.37 -58.97
CA ASP A 8 -13.37 -23.67 -58.03
C ASP A 8 -13.34 -24.44 -56.70
N SER A 9 -12.49 -25.47 -56.65
CA SER A 9 -12.22 -26.27 -55.44
C SER A 9 -11.31 -25.51 -54.48
N LEU A 10 -11.90 -24.72 -53.57
CA LEU A 10 -11.21 -24.14 -52.43
C LEU A 10 -10.96 -25.20 -51.34
N SER A 11 -9.88 -25.96 -51.51
CA SER A 11 -9.32 -26.82 -50.46
C SER A 11 -8.79 -25.96 -49.31
N ALA A 12 -9.57 -25.88 -48.23
CA ALA A 12 -9.17 -25.27 -46.97
C ALA A 12 -7.95 -26.01 -46.39
N VAL A 13 -6.77 -25.39 -46.49
CA VAL A 13 -5.55 -25.82 -45.81
C VAL A 13 -5.75 -25.60 -44.31
N VAL A 14 -6.31 -26.59 -43.62
CA VAL A 14 -6.38 -26.63 -42.16
C VAL A 14 -4.95 -26.79 -41.65
N ASN A 15 -4.31 -25.65 -41.41
CA ASN A 15 -2.97 -25.55 -40.87
C ASN A 15 -2.96 -26.15 -39.46
N SER A 16 -2.72 -27.46 -39.37
CA SER A 16 -2.61 -28.28 -38.16
C SER A 16 -1.36 -27.86 -37.38
N SER A 17 -1.41 -26.65 -36.84
CA SER A 17 -0.52 -26.20 -35.78
C SER A 17 -0.86 -27.03 -34.55
N ARG A 18 -0.22 -28.21 -34.45
CA ARG A 18 -0.24 -29.09 -33.28
C ARG A 18 0.09 -28.22 -32.07
N SER A 19 -0.95 -27.80 -31.36
CA SER A 19 -0.82 -26.91 -30.22
C SER A 19 0.09 -27.61 -29.23
N ARG A 20 1.26 -27.03 -28.95
CA ARG A 20 2.20 -27.61 -27.99
C ARG A 20 1.46 -27.72 -26.65
N THR A 21 1.36 -28.94 -26.10
CA THR A 21 0.80 -29.21 -24.78
C THR A 21 1.87 -29.77 -23.86
N LYS A 22 1.79 -29.46 -22.57
CA LYS A 22 2.62 -30.02 -21.50
C LYS A 22 1.75 -30.88 -20.57
N SER A 23 2.28 -31.97 -20.02
CA SER A 23 1.53 -32.81 -19.07
C SER A 23 1.31 -32.08 -17.74
N CYS A 24 0.12 -32.20 -17.15
CA CYS A 24 -0.15 -31.67 -15.81
C CYS A 24 0.82 -32.25 -14.77
N LYS A 25 1.49 -31.40 -13.96
CA LYS A 25 2.48 -31.85 -12.96
C LYS A 25 1.90 -32.75 -11.86
N THR A 26 0.61 -32.59 -11.50
CA THR A 26 -0.03 -33.39 -10.44
C THR A 26 -0.53 -34.76 -10.92
N CYS A 27 -1.43 -34.81 -11.91
CA CYS A 27 -1.99 -36.09 -12.36
C CYS A 27 -1.26 -36.72 -13.54
N LYS A 28 -0.40 -35.99 -14.26
CA LYS A 28 0.29 -36.39 -15.50
C LYS A 28 -0.60 -36.83 -16.68
N GLN A 29 -1.91 -36.99 -16.47
CA GLN A 29 -2.85 -37.50 -17.49
C GLN A 29 -3.47 -36.42 -18.38
N VAL A 30 -3.83 -35.26 -17.81
CA VAL A 30 -4.53 -34.21 -18.56
C VAL A 30 -3.52 -33.24 -19.17
N PRO A 31 -3.52 -33.02 -20.50
CA PRO A 31 -2.65 -32.06 -21.14
C PRO A 31 -3.05 -30.62 -20.76
N VAL A 32 -2.04 -29.79 -20.55
CA VAL A 32 -2.16 -28.36 -20.28
C VAL A 32 -1.59 -27.63 -21.48
N PRO A 33 -2.26 -26.59 -22.02
CA PRO A 33 -1.70 -25.84 -23.14
C PRO A 33 -0.32 -25.25 -22.79
N ALA A 34 0.67 -25.36 -23.67
CA ALA A 34 2.03 -24.89 -23.39
C ALA A 34 2.09 -23.38 -23.14
N TRP A 35 1.23 -22.62 -23.85
CA TRP A 35 1.06 -21.18 -23.66
C TRP A 35 0.42 -20.80 -22.31
N SER A 36 -0.22 -21.75 -21.62
CA SER A 36 -0.78 -21.48 -20.30
C SER A 36 0.34 -21.32 -19.28
N SER A 37 0.37 -20.20 -18.55
CA SER A 37 1.29 -20.00 -17.42
C SER A 37 1.09 -21.00 -16.28
N ARG A 38 -0.03 -21.74 -16.29
CA ARG A 38 -0.39 -22.70 -15.25
C ARG A 38 0.30 -24.04 -15.48
N VAL A 39 0.71 -24.68 -14.38
CA VAL A 39 1.46 -25.94 -14.37
C VAL A 39 0.54 -27.17 -14.21
N ASN A 40 -0.64 -26.97 -13.62
CA ASN A 40 -1.61 -28.04 -13.33
C ASN A 40 -2.88 -27.88 -14.17
N CYS A 41 -3.50 -29.01 -14.51
CA CYS A 41 -4.80 -29.04 -15.18
C CYS A 41 -5.90 -28.45 -14.29
N ILE A 42 -7.03 -28.11 -14.90
CA ILE A 42 -8.16 -27.44 -14.24
C ILE A 42 -8.64 -28.25 -13.02
N ASN A 43 -8.83 -29.57 -13.17
CA ASN A 43 -9.31 -30.46 -12.11
C ASN A 43 -8.35 -30.51 -10.92
N CYS A 44 -7.04 -30.65 -11.16
CA CYS A 44 -6.04 -30.64 -10.07
C CYS A 44 -5.96 -29.28 -9.37
N ARG A 45 -6.13 -28.16 -10.10
CA ARG A 45 -6.19 -26.82 -9.47
C ARG A 45 -7.42 -26.67 -8.58
N GLU A 46 -8.58 -27.16 -9.00
CA GLU A 46 -9.79 -27.13 -8.18
C GLU A 46 -9.68 -28.01 -6.95
N LYS A 47 -9.11 -29.22 -7.08
CA LYS A 47 -8.83 -30.10 -5.94
C LYS A 47 -7.89 -29.43 -4.94
N ASN A 48 -6.85 -28.75 -5.42
CA ASN A 48 -5.94 -27.97 -4.56
C ASN A 48 -6.63 -26.77 -3.90
N ARG A 49 -7.50 -26.04 -4.61
CA ARG A 49 -8.30 -24.94 -4.02
C ARG A 49 -9.21 -25.46 -2.91
N LYS A 50 -9.91 -26.59 -3.12
CA LYS A 50 -10.74 -27.23 -2.08
C LYS A 50 -9.89 -27.67 -0.88
N LYS A 51 -8.71 -28.24 -1.11
CA LYS A 51 -7.77 -28.61 -0.03
C LYS A 51 -7.33 -27.40 0.78
N GLN A 52 -6.99 -26.28 0.13
CA GLN A 52 -6.63 -25.03 0.81
C GLN A 52 -7.80 -24.44 1.60
N GLN A 53 -9.03 -24.49 1.07
CA GLN A 53 -10.24 -24.07 1.77
C GLN A 53 -10.49 -24.92 3.02
N LEU A 54 -10.34 -26.24 2.94
CA LEU A 54 -10.48 -27.13 4.11
C LEU A 54 -9.43 -26.84 5.19
N VAL A 55 -8.17 -26.60 4.79
CA VAL A 55 -7.10 -26.22 5.74
C VAL A 55 -7.43 -24.89 6.41
N LYS A 56 -7.92 -23.90 5.64
CA LYS A 56 -8.35 -22.60 6.18
C LYS A 56 -9.52 -22.77 7.15
N ALA A 57 -10.55 -23.52 6.78
CA ALA A 57 -11.72 -23.78 7.63
C ALA A 57 -11.34 -24.49 8.93
N ARG A 58 -10.46 -25.49 8.88
CA ARG A 58 -9.94 -26.15 10.10
C ARG A 58 -9.17 -25.19 11.00
N LYS A 59 -8.37 -24.29 10.41
CA LYS A 59 -7.63 -23.27 11.18
C LYS A 59 -8.58 -22.28 11.84
N GLU A 60 -9.63 -21.87 11.12
CA GLU A 60 -10.68 -20.98 11.63
C GLU A 60 -11.51 -21.63 12.73
N LEU A 61 -11.86 -22.91 12.58
CA LEU A 61 -12.55 -23.68 13.62
C LEU A 61 -11.70 -23.79 14.90
N ARG A 62 -10.40 -24.08 14.79
CA ARG A 62 -9.48 -24.10 15.94
C ARG A 62 -9.39 -22.73 16.61
N PHE A 63 -9.37 -21.66 15.81
CA PHE A 63 -9.36 -20.29 16.33
C PHE A 63 -10.66 -19.96 17.08
N MET A 64 -11.82 -20.37 16.55
CA MET A 64 -13.10 -20.21 17.25
C MET A 64 -13.17 -21.03 18.54
N GLN A 65 -12.68 -22.27 18.54
CA GLN A 65 -12.62 -23.10 19.75
C GLN A 65 -11.72 -22.49 20.83
N ALA A 66 -10.57 -21.92 20.43
CA ALA A 66 -9.68 -21.22 21.34
C ALA A 66 -10.34 -19.98 21.96
N LEU A 67 -11.14 -19.23 21.20
CA LEU A 67 -11.90 -18.09 21.71
C LEU A 67 -13.03 -18.49 22.66
N ALA A 68 -13.62 -19.67 22.46
CA ALA A 68 -14.68 -20.20 23.31
C ALA A 68 -14.17 -20.74 24.66
N GLY A 69 -12.86 -20.67 24.95
CA GLY A 69 -12.29 -21.15 26.20
C GLY A 69 -12.33 -22.68 26.36
N VAL A 70 -12.64 -23.41 25.29
CA VAL A 70 -12.65 -24.88 25.30
C VAL A 70 -11.19 -25.34 25.20
N SER A 71 -10.59 -25.66 26.35
CA SER A 71 -9.23 -26.22 26.38
C SER A 71 -9.17 -27.50 25.56
N SER A 72 -8.27 -27.55 24.58
CA SER A 72 -8.05 -28.70 23.70
C SER A 72 -7.32 -29.87 24.37
N ASP A 73 -6.98 -29.75 25.66
CA ASP A 73 -6.09 -30.69 26.35
C ASP A 73 -6.77 -32.01 26.76
N ALA A 74 -8.06 -32.18 26.46
CA ALA A 74 -8.81 -33.39 26.85
C ALA A 74 -8.86 -34.51 25.79
N TYR A 75 -8.30 -34.34 24.58
CA TYR A 75 -8.54 -35.31 23.47
C TYR A 75 -7.29 -35.85 22.78
N SER A 76 -6.16 -36.02 23.48
CA SER A 76 -4.98 -36.68 22.90
C SER A 76 -4.26 -37.59 23.89
N ARG A 77 -4.99 -38.60 24.38
CA ARG A 77 -4.38 -39.81 24.94
C ARG A 77 -5.35 -41.00 24.95
N SER A 78 -5.61 -41.55 23.78
CA SER A 78 -5.98 -42.97 23.64
C SER A 78 -5.24 -43.52 22.42
N SER A 79 -4.06 -44.03 22.74
CA SER A 79 -3.34 -45.04 21.99
C SER A 79 -4.20 -46.29 21.88
N ASP A 80 -4.41 -46.80 20.67
CA ASP A 80 -4.52 -48.23 20.41
C ASP A 80 -3.81 -48.51 19.09
N THR A 81 -2.59 -49.00 19.26
CA THR A 81 -1.84 -49.80 18.29
C THR A 81 -2.39 -51.20 18.33
N GLU A 82 -2.90 -51.74 17.22
CA GLU A 82 -2.69 -53.16 16.90
C GLU A 82 -2.46 -53.35 15.40
N ASP A 83 -1.46 -54.18 15.13
CA ASP A 83 -0.98 -54.69 13.85
C ASP A 83 -2.02 -55.55 13.12
N GLY A 84 -1.97 -55.56 11.79
CA GLY A 84 -2.73 -56.56 11.02
C GLY A 84 -2.85 -56.31 9.51
N SER A 85 -1.82 -56.72 8.76
CA SER A 85 -1.90 -57.56 7.54
C SER A 85 -3.02 -57.36 6.47
N ALA A 86 -2.55 -57.10 5.23
CA ALA A 86 -3.01 -57.63 3.92
C ALA A 86 -4.36 -57.25 3.26
N THR A 87 -4.24 -56.45 2.19
CA THR A 87 -4.90 -56.50 0.83
C THR A 87 -6.45 -56.58 0.70
N PRO A 88 -7.07 -56.58 -0.51
CA PRO A 88 -7.81 -55.43 -1.05
C PRO A 88 -9.29 -55.73 -1.38
N THR A 89 -9.99 -54.74 -1.97
CA THR A 89 -11.28 -54.76 -2.71
C THR A 89 -12.51 -54.13 -2.04
N GLY A 90 -13.23 -53.33 -2.84
CA GLY A 90 -14.69 -53.40 -2.90
C GLY A 90 -15.55 -52.36 -2.15
N ARG A 91 -16.40 -51.69 -2.94
CA ARG A 91 -17.78 -51.23 -2.64
C ARG A 91 -18.10 -49.85 -2.02
N THR A 92 -18.69 -49.04 -2.90
CA THR A 92 -19.99 -48.31 -2.82
C THR A 92 -20.33 -47.38 -1.63
N THR A 93 -20.42 -46.08 -1.96
CA THR A 93 -21.48 -45.06 -1.68
C THR A 93 -22.50 -45.31 -0.54
N PRO A 94 -22.86 -44.27 0.25
CA PRO A 94 -23.81 -43.25 -0.24
C PRO A 94 -23.57 -41.78 0.18
N THR A 95 -24.29 -40.92 -0.53
CA THR A 95 -24.44 -39.45 -0.47
C THR A 95 -25.05 -38.93 0.84
N PRO A 96 -24.87 -37.63 1.15
CA PRO A 96 -26.06 -36.84 1.51
C PRO A 96 -26.12 -35.44 0.86
N LYS A 97 -27.29 -35.23 0.25
CA LYS A 97 -28.23 -34.09 0.27
C LYS A 97 -27.69 -32.65 0.30
N SER A 98 -28.13 -31.95 -0.75
CA SER A 98 -28.19 -30.52 -0.99
C SER A 98 -28.84 -29.70 0.13
N ILE A 99 -28.21 -28.58 0.51
CA ILE A 99 -28.91 -27.45 1.13
C ILE A 99 -28.45 -26.15 0.44
N SER A 100 -29.46 -25.39 0.09
CA SER A 100 -29.52 -24.18 -0.75
C SER A 100 -28.88 -22.96 -0.09
N ALA A 101 -28.41 -22.04 -0.93
CA ALA A 101 -27.82 -20.74 -0.57
C ALA A 101 -28.88 -19.70 -0.10
N PRO A 102 -28.46 -18.66 0.65
CA PRO A 102 -29.18 -17.38 0.66
C PRO A 102 -28.31 -16.19 0.22
N VAL A 103 -28.79 -15.54 -0.84
CA VAL A 103 -29.14 -14.11 -1.02
C VAL A 103 -28.22 -13.02 -0.41
N ARG A 104 -27.72 -12.14 -1.30
CA ARG A 104 -27.06 -10.86 -1.01
C ARG A 104 -28.05 -9.78 -0.53
N PRO A 105 -27.68 -8.91 0.44
CA PRO A 105 -28.49 -7.74 0.78
C PRO A 105 -28.28 -6.58 -0.21
N LYS A 106 -29.39 -5.87 -0.49
CA LYS A 106 -29.48 -4.63 -1.29
C LYS A 106 -28.82 -3.46 -0.57
N GLU A 107 -27.97 -2.70 -1.27
CA GLU A 107 -27.47 -1.40 -0.83
C GLU A 107 -28.60 -0.36 -0.85
N ASN A 108 -28.87 0.21 0.32
CA ASN A 108 -29.73 1.38 0.49
C ASN A 108 -28.98 2.63 -0.01
N ARG A 109 -29.45 3.21 -1.12
CA ARG A 109 -28.99 4.51 -1.61
C ARG A 109 -29.69 5.62 -0.84
N ASP A 110 -28.89 6.42 -0.14
CA ASP A 110 -29.33 7.56 0.66
C ASP A 110 -29.76 8.75 -0.26
N PRO A 111 -31.04 9.17 -0.24
CA PRO A 111 -31.56 10.20 -1.14
C PRO A 111 -31.06 11.62 -0.82
N ARG A 112 -30.30 11.83 0.26
CA ARG A 112 -29.86 13.18 0.67
C ARG A 112 -28.68 13.74 -0.14
N ARG A 113 -27.98 12.93 -0.93
CA ARG A 113 -26.79 13.38 -1.69
C ARG A 113 -27.12 14.18 -2.96
N PHE A 114 -28.35 14.13 -3.47
CA PHE A 114 -28.77 14.87 -4.67
C PHE A 114 -29.12 16.35 -4.40
N SER A 115 -29.31 16.75 -3.14
CA SER A 115 -29.76 18.10 -2.78
C SER A 115 -28.65 19.17 -2.85
N LEU A 116 -27.40 18.81 -2.53
CA LEU A 116 -26.28 19.76 -2.47
C LEU A 116 -25.76 20.15 -3.86
N ASP A 117 -25.70 19.21 -4.80
CA ASP A 117 -25.25 19.49 -6.17
C ASP A 117 -26.25 20.38 -6.93
N ALA A 118 -27.54 20.25 -6.65
CA ALA A 118 -28.57 21.12 -7.23
C ALA A 118 -28.42 22.58 -6.77
N ARG A 119 -28.09 22.80 -5.49
CA ARG A 119 -27.86 24.13 -4.92
C ARG A 119 -26.61 24.81 -5.48
N LEU A 120 -25.52 24.07 -5.65
CA LEU A 120 -24.29 24.63 -6.23
C LEU A 120 -24.47 25.04 -7.70
N ARG A 121 -25.22 24.26 -8.48
CA ARG A 121 -25.55 24.61 -9.87
C ARG A 121 -26.45 25.84 -9.97
N ALA A 122 -27.38 26.03 -9.06
CA ALA A 122 -28.23 27.22 -9.02
C ALA A 122 -27.42 28.51 -8.74
N VAL A 123 -26.48 28.47 -7.79
CA VAL A 123 -25.61 29.62 -7.47
C VAL A 123 -24.67 29.95 -8.63
N GLN A 124 -24.13 28.94 -9.33
CA GLN A 124 -23.31 29.17 -10.53
C GLN A 124 -24.13 29.76 -11.68
N LYS A 125 -25.37 29.31 -11.89
CA LYS A 125 -26.24 29.83 -12.95
C LYS A 125 -26.63 31.28 -12.70
N GLN A 126 -26.87 31.66 -11.45
CA GLN A 126 -27.22 33.05 -11.10
C GLN A 126 -26.04 34.00 -11.31
N ARG A 127 -24.81 33.60 -10.94
CA ARG A 127 -23.58 34.36 -11.24
C ARG A 127 -23.31 34.54 -12.74
N ALA A 128 -23.77 33.62 -13.58
CA ALA A 128 -23.60 33.71 -15.02
C ALA A 128 -24.63 34.65 -15.67
N MET A 129 -25.79 34.88 -15.04
CA MET A 129 -26.82 35.78 -15.57
C MET A 129 -26.59 37.25 -15.18
N ASP A 130 -25.93 37.50 -14.05
CA ASP A 130 -25.58 38.87 -13.61
C ASP A 130 -24.29 39.41 -14.26
N ALA A 131 -23.53 38.56 -14.95
CA ALA A 131 -22.32 38.95 -15.67
C ALA A 131 -22.67 39.48 -17.07
N ALA A 132 -22.99 40.77 -17.16
CA ALA A 132 -23.16 41.46 -18.44
C ALA A 132 -21.95 41.20 -19.37
N PRO A 133 -22.16 41.01 -20.69
CA PRO A 133 -21.10 40.72 -21.63
C PRO A 133 -20.19 41.93 -21.81
N VAL A 134 -19.15 42.03 -20.98
CA VAL A 134 -18.03 42.94 -21.21
C VAL A 134 -17.34 42.45 -22.48
N GLN A 135 -17.46 43.18 -23.58
CA GLN A 135 -16.69 42.94 -24.79
C GLN A 135 -15.21 43.07 -24.44
N LYS A 136 -14.57 41.93 -24.15
CA LYS A 136 -13.14 41.87 -23.86
C LYS A 136 -12.39 42.20 -25.14
N ARG A 137 -11.99 43.46 -25.28
CA ARG A 137 -10.97 43.84 -26.26
C ARG A 137 -9.74 42.96 -26.01
N PRO A 138 -9.12 42.39 -27.06
CA PRO A 138 -7.94 41.54 -26.88
C PRO A 138 -6.87 42.33 -26.12
N PRO A 139 -6.18 41.70 -25.15
CA PRO A 139 -5.15 42.38 -24.38
C PRO A 139 -4.08 42.89 -25.33
N LYS A 140 -3.87 44.21 -25.35
CA LYS A 140 -2.80 44.86 -26.12
C LYS A 140 -1.46 44.25 -25.72
N ARG A 141 -0.60 44.01 -26.69
CA ARG A 141 0.75 43.48 -26.41
C ARG A 141 1.58 44.56 -25.72
N LEU A 142 2.56 44.16 -24.91
CA LEU A 142 3.44 45.09 -24.18
C LEU A 142 4.16 46.11 -25.11
N LYS A 143 4.35 45.75 -26.39
CA LYS A 143 4.95 46.61 -27.42
C LYS A 143 4.02 47.74 -27.91
N GLU A 144 2.71 47.60 -27.68
CA GLU A 144 1.64 48.51 -28.16
C GLU A 144 1.15 49.46 -27.04
N LEU A 145 1.73 49.36 -25.85
CA LEU A 145 1.48 50.27 -24.74
C LEU A 145 2.47 51.43 -24.84
N GLU A 146 1.98 52.66 -24.86
CA GLU A 146 2.80 53.88 -24.90
C GLU A 146 2.72 54.63 -23.57
N GLY A 147 3.76 55.40 -23.26
CA GLY A 147 3.82 56.26 -22.07
C GLY A 147 3.63 55.53 -20.73
N ASP A 148 2.75 56.07 -19.89
CA ASP A 148 2.57 55.67 -18.49
C ASP A 148 1.97 54.25 -18.35
N GLU A 149 1.13 53.82 -19.29
CA GLU A 149 0.51 52.48 -19.26
C GLU A 149 1.58 51.37 -19.35
N ARG A 150 2.62 51.59 -20.17
CA ARG A 150 3.74 50.66 -20.31
C ARG A 150 4.57 50.59 -19.03
N GLN A 151 4.77 51.72 -18.35
CA GLN A 151 5.53 51.77 -17.10
C GLN A 151 4.79 51.02 -15.98
N VAL A 152 3.47 51.20 -15.87
CA VAL A 152 2.65 50.48 -14.89
C VAL A 152 2.66 48.97 -15.17
N ALA A 153 2.50 48.55 -16.42
CA ALA A 153 2.55 47.13 -16.80
C ALA A 153 3.91 46.49 -16.47
N LEU A 154 5.02 47.18 -16.76
CA LEU A 154 6.37 46.73 -16.41
C LEU A 154 6.60 46.67 -14.90
N LYS A 155 6.06 47.62 -14.14
CA LYS A 155 6.13 47.63 -12.67
C LYS A 155 5.38 46.44 -12.07
N MET A 156 4.17 46.14 -12.55
CA MET A 156 3.41 44.96 -12.11
C MET A 156 4.09 43.65 -12.51
N MET A 157 4.67 43.57 -13.71
CA MET A 157 5.39 42.38 -14.16
C MET A 157 6.66 42.15 -13.32
N LYS A 158 7.42 43.21 -13.03
CA LYS A 158 8.59 43.14 -12.14
C LYS A 158 8.22 42.74 -10.71
N ALA A 159 7.13 43.28 -10.16
CA ALA A 159 6.63 42.90 -8.83
C ALA A 159 6.25 41.41 -8.79
N ARG A 160 5.56 40.92 -9.81
CA ARG A 160 5.17 39.50 -9.91
C ARG A 160 6.35 38.57 -10.12
N ILE A 161 7.35 38.96 -10.91
CA ILE A 161 8.60 38.21 -11.04
C ILE A 161 9.32 38.16 -9.69
N ARG A 162 9.37 39.28 -8.96
CA ARG A 162 9.96 39.32 -7.62
C ARG A 162 9.21 38.41 -6.64
N GLU A 163 7.88 38.41 -6.61
CA GLU A 163 7.10 37.46 -5.80
C GLU A 163 7.37 35.99 -6.16
N VAL A 164 7.49 35.67 -7.45
CA VAL A 164 7.79 34.29 -7.89
C VAL A 164 9.23 33.90 -7.52
N VAL A 165 10.18 34.81 -7.64
CA VAL A 165 11.58 34.59 -7.22
C VAL A 165 11.66 34.47 -5.70
N ASP A 166 10.93 35.30 -4.96
CA ASP A 166 10.88 35.26 -3.49
C ASP A 166 10.17 34.01 -2.98
N GLN A 167 9.09 33.54 -3.62
CA GLN A 167 8.51 32.23 -3.33
C GLN A 167 9.50 31.09 -3.62
N ARG A 168 10.32 31.22 -4.67
CA ARG A 168 11.31 30.20 -5.04
C ARG A 168 12.55 30.24 -4.15
N SER A 169 12.96 31.41 -3.67
CA SER A 169 14.05 31.58 -2.70
C SER A 169 13.63 31.20 -1.29
N TYR A 170 12.37 31.44 -0.91
CA TYR A 170 11.79 30.98 0.36
C TYR A 170 11.69 29.44 0.43
N LEU A 171 11.45 28.77 -0.70
CA LEU A 171 11.56 27.31 -0.80
C LEU A 171 13.01 26.80 -0.83
N ALA A 172 13.98 27.66 -1.17
CA ALA A 172 15.40 27.30 -1.29
C ALA A 172 16.25 27.66 -0.05
N GLN A 173 15.74 28.49 0.87
CA GLN A 173 16.50 29.05 2.00
C GLN A 173 15.86 28.78 3.37
N SER A 174 15.13 27.67 3.54
CA SER A 174 14.98 27.12 4.90
C SER A 174 16.35 26.62 5.35
N PRO A 175 16.95 27.12 6.45
CA PRO A 175 18.25 26.68 6.92
C PRO A 175 18.18 25.20 7.31
N GLY A 176 18.77 24.36 6.47
CA GLY A 176 19.40 23.09 6.84
C GLY A 176 18.62 22.13 7.75
N LEU A 177 17.30 22.00 7.62
CA LEU A 177 16.71 20.71 7.97
C LEU A 177 17.30 19.71 6.98
N PRO A 178 17.96 18.62 7.42
CA PRO A 178 18.50 17.62 6.51
C PRO A 178 17.34 17.21 5.61
N THR A 179 17.39 17.65 4.36
CA THR A 179 16.50 17.16 3.32
C THR A 179 16.81 15.69 3.28
N PHE A 180 16.02 14.90 4.01
CA PHE A 180 16.23 13.47 4.16
C PHE A 180 16.21 12.91 2.74
N GLN A 181 17.40 12.75 2.14
CA GLN A 181 17.54 12.36 0.75
C GLN A 181 17.06 10.92 0.71
N GLY A 182 15.91 10.71 0.09
CA GLY A 182 15.39 9.37 -0.07
C GLY A 182 16.31 8.56 -0.97
N THR A 183 16.33 7.24 -0.76
CA THR A 183 17.05 6.34 -1.67
C THR A 183 16.16 5.99 -2.86
N GLU A 184 16.67 6.12 -4.08
CA GLU A 184 15.99 5.65 -5.29
C GLU A 184 16.22 4.15 -5.47
N PHE A 185 15.15 3.41 -5.73
CA PHE A 185 15.19 1.97 -5.97
C PHE A 185 14.78 1.67 -7.40
N GLN A 186 15.49 0.74 -8.03
CA GLN A 186 15.23 0.33 -9.41
C GLN A 186 13.88 -0.40 -9.61
N ASN A 187 13.35 -1.02 -8.55
CA ASN A 187 12.06 -1.70 -8.60
C ASN A 187 11.35 -1.70 -7.25
N ALA A 188 10.03 -1.94 -7.29
CA ALA A 188 9.17 -2.01 -6.10
C ALA A 188 9.64 -3.05 -5.09
N SER A 189 10.12 -4.21 -5.56
CA SER A 189 10.59 -5.28 -4.67
C SER A 189 11.80 -4.84 -3.85
N ALA A 190 12.74 -4.10 -4.43
CA ALA A 190 13.91 -3.57 -3.74
C ALA A 190 13.50 -2.51 -2.71
N LEU A 191 12.58 -1.60 -3.07
CA LEU A 191 12.00 -0.64 -2.12
C LEU A 191 11.39 -1.34 -0.91
N TYR A 192 10.54 -2.34 -1.13
CA TYR A 192 9.87 -3.06 -0.03
C TYR A 192 10.83 -3.88 0.82
N ARG A 193 11.87 -4.50 0.22
CA ARG A 193 12.92 -5.21 0.99
C ARG A 193 13.71 -4.25 1.87
N ALA A 194 14.11 -3.10 1.33
CA ALA A 194 14.83 -2.08 2.09
C ALA A 194 13.98 -1.51 3.23
N LEU A 195 12.69 -1.27 2.98
CA LEU A 195 11.76 -0.85 4.03
C LEU A 195 11.60 -1.93 5.11
N ASN A 196 11.47 -3.21 4.74
CA ASN A 196 11.40 -4.31 5.70
C ASN A 196 12.69 -4.42 6.53
N GLN A 197 13.86 -4.25 5.90
CA GLN A 197 15.14 -4.24 6.60
C GLN A 197 15.23 -3.10 7.60
N ALA A 198 14.82 -1.88 7.21
CA ALA A 198 14.78 -0.72 8.12
C ALA A 198 13.87 -0.97 9.34
N VAL A 199 12.75 -1.69 9.15
CA VAL A 199 11.87 -2.11 10.26
C VAL A 199 12.57 -3.08 11.20
N ILE A 200 13.29 -4.07 10.67
CA ILE A 200 14.06 -5.04 11.46
C ILE A 200 15.17 -4.33 12.24
N ASP A 201 15.88 -3.41 11.59
CA ASP A 201 16.99 -2.66 12.19
C ASP A 201 16.49 -1.74 13.30
N ALA A 202 15.36 -1.05 13.10
CA ALA A 202 14.73 -0.21 14.12
C ALA A 202 14.27 -1.03 15.34
N ASN A 203 13.72 -2.23 15.12
CA ASN A 203 13.32 -3.13 16.20
C ASN A 203 14.51 -3.66 17.01
N SER A 204 15.68 -3.83 16.36
CA SER A 204 16.89 -4.39 16.98
C SER A 204 17.72 -3.33 17.70
N SER A 205 17.85 -2.14 17.13
CA SER A 205 18.74 -1.07 17.60
C SER A 205 18.11 -0.11 18.62
N SER A 206 16.83 -0.29 18.97
CA SER A 206 16.02 0.66 19.74
C SER A 206 15.95 2.08 19.13
N SER A 207 16.40 2.24 17.88
CA SER A 207 16.33 3.50 17.15
C SER A 207 14.92 3.71 16.58
N LEU A 208 14.57 4.97 16.38
CA LEU A 208 13.30 5.32 15.74
C LEU A 208 13.37 4.97 14.25
N LEU A 209 12.37 4.23 13.77
CA LEU A 209 12.23 3.93 12.35
C LEU A 209 12.13 5.24 11.55
N ARG A 210 13.12 5.45 10.69
CA ARG A 210 13.16 6.52 9.70
C ARG A 210 13.49 5.90 8.36
N PHE A 211 12.60 6.08 7.41
CA PHE A 211 12.77 5.53 6.08
C PHE A 211 12.20 6.50 5.06
N ARG A 212 12.94 6.76 3.99
CA ARG A 212 12.42 7.44 2.81
C ARG A 212 13.02 6.79 1.59
N GLY A 213 12.15 6.25 0.77
CA GLY A 213 12.54 5.61 -0.48
C GLY A 213 11.57 5.96 -1.58
N TYR A 214 12.05 5.93 -2.81
CA TYR A 214 11.19 6.09 -3.97
C TYR A 214 11.58 5.14 -5.10
N HIS A 215 10.61 4.82 -5.93
CA HIS A 215 10.85 4.14 -7.19
C HIS A 215 9.89 4.70 -8.25
N SER A 216 10.32 4.70 -9.50
CA SER A 216 9.48 5.11 -10.62
C SER A 216 8.92 3.89 -11.34
N ILE A 217 7.73 4.04 -11.91
CA ILE A 217 7.06 3.02 -12.72
C ILE A 217 6.42 3.69 -13.93
N ILE A 218 6.38 3.01 -15.07
CA ILE A 218 5.69 3.51 -16.27
C ILE A 218 4.19 3.66 -15.97
N LYS A 219 3.62 4.81 -16.33
CA LYS A 219 2.19 5.07 -16.18
C LYS A 219 1.41 4.18 -17.14
N THR A 220 0.36 3.56 -16.63
CA THR A 220 -0.58 2.74 -17.41
C THR A 220 -1.95 3.41 -17.41
N ASN A 221 -2.66 3.35 -18.54
CA ASN A 221 -3.97 4.00 -18.68
C ASN A 221 -5.02 3.41 -17.73
N ASP A 222 -4.84 2.15 -17.33
CA ASP A 222 -5.76 1.44 -16.44
C ASP A 222 -5.53 1.76 -14.95
N CYS A 223 -4.50 2.56 -14.61
CA CYS A 223 -4.13 2.80 -13.23
C CYS A 223 -3.80 4.27 -12.93
N ASP A 224 -4.80 4.95 -12.39
CA ASP A 224 -4.66 6.28 -11.83
C ASP A 224 -3.73 6.33 -10.60
N HIS A 225 -3.33 7.55 -10.23
CA HIS A 225 -2.47 7.81 -9.06
C HIS A 225 -3.12 7.31 -7.77
N LEU A 226 -4.43 7.48 -7.61
CA LEU A 226 -5.19 6.99 -6.46
C LEU A 226 -5.23 5.46 -6.40
N SER A 227 -5.51 4.79 -7.52
CA SER A 227 -5.51 3.34 -7.63
C SER A 227 -4.12 2.76 -7.32
N ARG A 228 -3.06 3.39 -7.84
CA ARG A 228 -1.67 3.03 -7.55
C ARG A 228 -1.33 3.21 -6.07
N LEU A 229 -1.72 4.34 -5.50
CA LEU A 229 -1.52 4.65 -4.09
C LEU A 229 -2.17 3.59 -3.19
N ASP A 230 -3.41 3.18 -3.48
CA ASP A 230 -4.11 2.14 -2.72
C ASP A 230 -3.47 0.75 -2.85
N MET A 231 -2.86 0.43 -4.00
CA MET A 231 -2.07 -0.80 -4.17
C MET A 231 -0.82 -0.75 -3.31
N VAL A 232 -0.04 0.34 -3.37
CA VAL A 232 1.19 0.50 -2.58
C VAL A 232 0.90 0.44 -1.08
N ILE A 233 -0.18 1.06 -0.62
CA ILE A 233 -0.61 0.98 0.79
C ILE A 233 -0.89 -0.47 1.22
N ARG A 234 -1.56 -1.25 0.36
CA ARG A 234 -1.84 -2.66 0.63
C ARG A 234 -0.56 -3.48 0.67
N ASP A 235 0.36 -3.23 -0.25
CA ASP A 235 1.64 -3.92 -0.36
C ASP A 235 2.54 -3.62 0.83
N ILE A 236 2.67 -2.36 1.27
CA ILE A 236 3.44 -2.01 2.47
C ILE A 236 2.94 -2.81 3.68
N ARG A 237 1.62 -2.87 3.90
CA ARG A 237 1.06 -3.64 5.02
C ARG A 237 1.31 -5.14 4.90
N GLY A 238 1.23 -5.68 3.69
CA GLY A 238 1.35 -7.11 3.43
C GLY A 238 2.78 -7.61 3.40
N LEU A 239 3.73 -6.81 2.90
CA LEU A 239 5.08 -7.23 2.56
C LEU A 239 6.14 -6.76 3.55
N THR A 240 5.99 -5.58 4.17
CA THR A 240 7.05 -4.99 5.02
C THR A 240 6.75 -5.06 6.51
N GLY A 241 5.57 -5.54 6.90
CA GLY A 241 5.18 -5.70 8.29
C GLY A 241 4.92 -4.38 9.04
N VAL A 242 5.00 -3.22 8.36
CA VAL A 242 4.66 -1.92 8.94
C VAL A 242 3.17 -1.89 9.26
N ARG A 243 2.84 -1.59 10.52
CA ARG A 243 1.45 -1.51 11.00
C ARG A 243 1.02 -0.05 11.13
N PHE A 244 -0.05 0.31 10.44
CA PHE A 244 -0.70 1.62 10.55
C PHE A 244 -2.22 1.44 10.34
N GLN A 245 -3.02 2.34 10.93
CA GLN A 245 -4.48 2.28 10.81
C GLN A 245 -4.94 2.89 9.48
N ARG A 246 -5.74 2.12 8.71
CA ARG A 246 -6.25 2.58 7.40
C ARG A 246 -7.40 3.58 7.53
N GLU A 247 -8.13 3.51 8.64
CA GLU A 247 -9.32 4.32 8.91
C GLU A 247 -8.94 5.73 9.40
N GLN A 248 -7.85 5.84 10.16
CA GLN A 248 -7.32 7.12 10.64
C GLN A 248 -6.37 7.75 9.61
N GLN A 249 -6.96 8.22 8.51
CA GLN A 249 -6.23 8.95 7.48
C GLN A 249 -6.06 10.40 7.92
N ILE A 250 -4.84 10.90 7.87
CA ILE A 250 -4.57 12.33 8.05
C ILE A 250 -5.12 13.02 6.78
N PRO A 251 -5.90 14.11 6.91
CA PRO A 251 -6.47 14.83 5.77
C PRO A 251 -5.38 15.11 4.74
N THR A 252 -5.61 14.64 3.51
CA THR A 252 -4.58 14.68 2.47
C THR A 252 -5.08 15.38 1.23
N THR A 253 -4.18 16.10 0.57
CA THR A 253 -4.46 16.79 -0.68
C THR A 253 -4.24 15.82 -1.85
N SER A 254 -5.22 15.76 -2.75
CA SER A 254 -5.08 15.08 -4.04
C SER A 254 -5.23 16.13 -5.13
N THR A 255 -4.22 16.23 -5.98
CA THR A 255 -4.26 16.98 -7.23
C THR A 255 -4.24 16.00 -8.41
N THR A 256 -4.50 16.48 -9.61
CA THR A 256 -4.47 15.66 -10.83
C THR A 256 -3.11 15.01 -11.08
N THR A 257 -2.03 15.62 -10.61
CA THR A 257 -0.65 15.16 -10.80
C THR A 257 -0.03 14.48 -9.59
N LYS A 258 -0.71 14.52 -8.42
CA LYS A 258 -0.16 14.04 -7.17
C LYS A 258 -1.27 13.57 -6.24
N SER A 259 -1.17 12.34 -5.77
CA SER A 259 -2.02 11.80 -4.72
C SER A 259 -1.18 11.43 -3.52
N ILE A 260 -1.61 11.85 -2.33
CA ILE A 260 -0.92 11.59 -1.08
C ILE A 260 -1.91 10.94 -0.12
N LYS A 261 -1.45 9.96 0.66
CA LYS A 261 -2.17 9.45 1.84
C LYS A 261 -1.19 9.28 2.98
N SER A 262 -1.55 9.80 4.14
CA SER A 262 -0.75 9.72 5.36
C SER A 262 -1.53 9.03 6.47
N PHE A 263 -0.85 8.17 7.22
CA PHE A 263 -1.42 7.32 8.26
C PHE A 263 -0.59 7.38 9.54
N LEU A 264 -1.23 7.17 10.68
CA LEU A 264 -0.54 7.02 11.95
C LEU A 264 0.02 5.59 12.08
N CYS A 265 1.33 5.46 12.35
CA CYS A 265 1.95 4.17 12.66
C CYS A 265 1.46 3.69 14.02
N THR A 266 1.06 2.43 14.06
CA THR A 266 0.68 1.69 15.28
C THR A 266 1.74 0.68 15.68
N CYS A 267 2.96 0.87 15.18
CA CYS A 267 4.08 0.06 15.59
C CYS A 267 4.40 0.34 17.07
N LYS A 268 4.66 -0.73 17.82
CA LYS A 268 4.96 -0.66 19.25
C LYS A 268 6.45 -0.38 19.39
N GLY A 269 6.80 0.88 19.61
CA GLY A 269 8.16 1.25 19.99
C GLY A 269 8.42 0.79 21.42
N PHE A 270 9.69 0.58 21.75
CA PHE A 270 10.12 0.46 23.14
C PHE A 270 10.73 1.80 23.54
N LYS A 271 10.17 2.46 24.56
CA LYS A 271 10.95 3.48 25.25
C LYS A 271 11.75 2.77 26.31
N SER A 272 13.07 2.90 26.25
CA SER A 272 13.88 2.76 27.45
C SER A 272 13.55 3.97 28.33
N THR A 273 12.54 3.85 29.19
CA THR A 273 12.43 4.70 30.37
C THR A 273 13.62 4.35 31.24
N VAL A 274 14.76 4.97 30.96
CA VAL A 274 15.83 5.09 31.94
C VAL A 274 15.25 6.04 32.98
N SER A 275 14.47 5.50 33.92
CA SER A 275 14.15 6.22 35.13
C SER A 275 15.48 6.36 35.85
N GLN A 276 16.21 7.44 35.56
CA GLN A 276 17.24 7.93 36.43
C GLN A 276 16.52 8.48 37.66
N THR A 277 15.94 7.59 38.46
CA THR A 277 15.83 7.85 39.88
C THR A 277 17.27 7.89 40.33
N ALA A 278 17.87 9.09 40.28
CA ALA A 278 19.17 9.34 40.85
C ALA A 278 19.01 9.00 42.33
N LEU A 279 19.35 7.76 42.70
CA LEU A 279 19.46 7.37 44.09
C LEU A 279 20.47 8.35 44.68
N ALA A 280 19.99 9.25 45.54
CA ALA A 280 20.85 10.21 46.21
C ALA A 280 22.00 9.42 46.86
N PRO A 281 23.25 9.86 46.69
CA PRO A 281 24.39 9.15 47.24
C PRO A 281 24.20 9.00 48.77
N PRO A 282 24.48 7.81 49.33
CA PRO A 282 24.32 7.59 50.77
C PRO A 282 25.22 8.57 51.55
N LYS A 283 24.65 9.29 52.53
CA LYS A 283 25.35 10.33 53.31
C LYS A 283 26.52 9.82 54.17
N LYS A 284 26.71 8.50 54.30
CA LYS A 284 27.74 7.88 55.14
C LYS A 284 28.76 7.13 54.27
N THR A 285 30.04 7.44 54.45
CA THR A 285 31.17 6.96 53.63
C THR A 285 31.42 5.45 53.73
N SER A 286 31.02 4.81 54.83
CA SER A 286 31.33 3.39 55.10
C SER A 286 30.63 2.38 54.18
N ASN A 287 29.69 2.80 53.33
CA ASN A 287 28.94 1.91 52.42
C ASN A 287 29.08 2.24 50.92
N LEU A 288 30.03 3.11 50.55
CA LEU A 288 30.18 3.58 49.16
C LEU A 288 30.48 2.44 48.16
N LEU A 289 31.32 1.46 48.53
CA LEU A 289 31.60 0.30 47.67
C LEU A 289 30.41 -0.65 47.52
N LYS A 290 29.59 -0.84 48.57
CA LYS A 290 28.38 -1.67 48.50
C LYS A 290 27.31 -0.99 47.64
N TRP A 291 27.15 0.33 47.76
CA TRP A 291 26.27 1.11 46.90
C TRP A 291 26.70 1.05 45.43
N ALA A 292 27.98 1.29 45.13
CA ALA A 292 28.51 1.22 43.76
C ALA A 292 28.35 -0.17 43.12
N ARG A 293 28.41 -1.25 43.92
CA ARG A 293 28.17 -2.63 43.44
C ARG A 293 26.69 -2.99 43.32
N GLY A 294 25.83 -2.47 44.20
CA GLY A 294 24.37 -2.69 44.14
C GLY A 294 23.72 -2.03 42.91
N VAL A 295 24.12 -0.80 42.60
CA VAL A 295 23.59 -0.04 41.43
C VAL A 295 23.80 -0.78 40.11
N ARG A 296 24.89 -1.56 39.96
CA ARG A 296 25.16 -2.34 38.74
C ARG A 296 24.27 -3.59 38.57
N LYS A 297 23.71 -4.14 39.65
CA LYS A 297 22.95 -5.41 39.61
C LYS A 297 21.45 -5.22 39.44
N GLU A 298 20.90 -4.07 39.83
CA GLU A 298 19.48 -3.72 39.64
C GLU A 298 19.20 -2.98 38.32
N GLN A 299 20.22 -2.49 37.63
CA GLN A 299 20.05 -1.79 36.33
C GLN A 299 19.76 -2.71 35.13
N THR A 300 19.80 -4.03 35.28
CA THR A 300 19.62 -4.98 34.16
C THR A 300 18.16 -5.34 33.87
N SER A 301 17.21 -5.05 34.75
CA SER A 301 15.77 -5.22 34.46
C SER A 301 15.15 -3.90 34.02
N SER A 302 15.62 -3.36 32.88
CA SER A 302 14.88 -2.28 32.21
C SER A 302 13.57 -2.87 31.69
N GLU A 303 12.49 -2.66 32.42
CA GLU A 303 11.15 -3.01 31.98
C GLU A 303 10.83 -2.19 30.72
N LYS A 304 10.88 -2.86 29.57
CA LYS A 304 10.65 -2.21 28.27
C LYS A 304 9.15 -1.94 28.11
N VAL A 305 8.71 -0.78 28.58
CA VAL A 305 7.33 -0.32 28.37
C VAL A 305 7.12 -0.11 26.87
N ARG A 306 6.12 -0.82 26.33
CA ARG A 306 5.69 -0.68 24.93
C ARG A 306 4.89 0.61 24.82
N ILE A 307 5.37 1.54 24.00
CA ILE A 307 4.70 2.81 23.75
C ILE A 307 4.36 2.90 22.27
N GLU A 308 3.18 3.44 21.97
CA GLU A 308 2.80 3.75 20.60
C GLU A 308 3.76 4.80 20.03
N CYS A 309 4.38 4.52 18.89
CA CYS A 309 5.41 5.41 18.36
C CYS A 309 4.85 6.75 17.83
N HIS A 310 3.53 6.83 17.61
CA HIS A 310 2.83 7.95 16.95
C HIS A 310 3.48 8.43 15.65
N GLY A 311 4.23 7.55 14.98
CA GLY A 311 4.90 7.87 13.72
C GLY A 311 3.92 8.15 12.59
N VAL A 312 4.40 8.76 11.51
CA VAL A 312 3.59 9.02 10.31
C VAL A 312 4.15 8.21 9.15
N VAL A 313 3.27 7.45 8.50
CA VAL A 313 3.55 6.74 7.25
C VAL A 313 2.88 7.50 6.13
N SER A 314 3.67 8.11 5.25
CA SER A 314 3.19 8.88 4.11
C SER A 314 3.54 8.17 2.82
N VAL A 315 2.53 7.91 2.00
CA VAL A 315 2.70 7.37 0.64
C VAL A 315 2.26 8.44 -0.34
N ILE A 316 3.13 8.76 -1.29
CA ILE A 316 2.91 9.77 -2.32
C ILE A 316 3.06 9.09 -3.67
N VAL A 317 2.14 9.35 -4.58
CA VAL A 317 2.25 8.96 -6.00
C VAL A 317 2.11 10.22 -6.84
N GLU A 318 3.17 10.59 -7.54
CA GLU A 318 3.22 11.79 -8.39
C GLU A 318 3.59 11.46 -9.83
N SER A 319 3.24 12.33 -10.77
CA SER A 319 3.62 12.17 -12.17
C SER A 319 5.13 12.33 -12.33
N ASP A 320 5.75 11.40 -13.05
CA ASP A 320 7.19 11.42 -13.29
C ASP A 320 7.46 11.41 -14.80
N ASN A 321 8.10 12.44 -15.32
CA ASN A 321 8.47 12.56 -16.73
C ASN A 321 9.99 12.45 -16.93
N SER A 322 10.72 11.87 -15.97
CA SER A 322 12.18 11.72 -16.04
C SER A 322 12.67 10.58 -16.94
N HIS A 323 11.76 9.77 -17.50
CA HIS A 323 12.15 8.69 -18.40
C HIS A 323 12.81 9.26 -19.68
N PRO A 324 14.01 8.77 -20.10
CA PRO A 324 14.77 9.35 -21.21
C PRO A 324 14.01 9.31 -22.55
N CYS A 325 13.14 8.32 -22.75
CA CYS A 325 12.30 8.21 -23.94
C CYS A 325 11.01 9.07 -23.89
N GLY A 326 10.85 9.96 -22.90
CA GLY A 326 9.65 10.80 -22.77
C GLY A 326 8.36 10.03 -22.41
N ILE A 327 8.50 8.79 -21.94
CA ILE A 327 7.35 7.97 -21.54
C ILE A 327 6.84 8.47 -20.18
N PRO A 328 5.54 8.77 -20.04
CA PRO A 328 4.98 9.21 -18.77
C PRO A 328 5.10 8.11 -17.72
N GLY A 329 5.61 8.46 -16.56
CA GLY A 329 5.77 7.61 -15.39
C GLY A 329 4.96 8.10 -14.20
N GLN A 330 4.98 7.29 -13.15
CA GLN A 330 4.50 7.59 -11.81
C GLN A 330 5.66 7.33 -10.84
N ARG A 331 6.01 8.31 -10.02
CA ARG A 331 6.97 8.16 -8.93
C ARG A 331 6.23 7.84 -7.64
N ILE A 332 6.57 6.71 -7.05
CA ILE A 332 6.05 6.27 -5.76
C ILE A 332 7.08 6.62 -4.70
N ILE A 333 6.68 7.42 -3.72
CA ILE A 333 7.52 7.83 -2.60
C ILE A 333 6.89 7.30 -1.33
N VAL A 334 7.67 6.58 -0.54
CA VAL A 334 7.27 6.07 0.78
C VAL A 334 8.16 6.74 1.81
N SER A 335 7.54 7.48 2.74
CA SER A 335 8.21 8.06 3.89
C SER A 335 7.61 7.54 5.19
N ILE A 336 8.46 7.13 6.12
CA ILE A 336 8.09 6.76 7.48
C ILE A 336 8.96 7.56 8.43
N GLU A 337 8.31 8.38 9.24
CA GLU A 337 8.98 9.22 10.22
C GLU A 337 8.38 8.97 11.60
N HIS A 338 9.19 8.36 12.46
CA HIS A 338 8.91 8.32 13.89
C HIS A 338 9.59 9.52 14.55
N THR A 339 8.79 10.47 15.03
CA THR A 339 9.26 11.59 15.84
C THR A 339 9.25 11.20 17.32
N THR A 340 10.26 11.59 18.09
CA THR A 340 10.15 11.51 19.55
C THR A 340 8.99 12.42 20.00
N PRO A 341 8.14 11.99 20.94
CA PRO A 341 6.98 12.78 21.37
C PRO A 341 7.35 14.18 21.90
N THR A 342 8.57 14.36 22.38
CA THR A 342 9.09 15.65 22.87
C THR A 342 9.16 16.73 21.79
N GLN A 343 9.20 16.39 20.50
CA GLN A 343 9.34 17.36 19.41
C GLN A 343 8.02 17.95 18.88
N ARG A 344 6.85 17.44 19.26
CA ARG A 344 5.55 17.96 18.75
C ARG A 344 4.96 19.14 19.53
N LEU A 345 5.56 19.53 20.66
CA LEU A 345 5.11 20.65 21.49
C LEU A 345 5.87 21.95 21.22
N ARG A 346 6.63 22.02 20.14
CA ARG A 346 7.18 23.24 19.56
C ARG A 346 6.60 23.41 18.17
#